data_AF-A0A6C0E2A9-F1
#
_entry.id   AF-A0A6C0E2A9-F1
#
_cell.length_a   1.000
_cell.length_b   1.000
_cell.length_c   1.000
_cell.angle_alpha   90.00
_cell.angle_beta   90.00
_cell.angle_gamma   90.00
#
_symmetry.space_group_name_H-M   'P 1'
#
loop_
_entity.id
_entity.type
_entity.pdbx_description
1 polymer ?
#
loop_
_entity_poly.entity_id
_entity_poly.type
_entity_poly.pdbx_seq_one_letter_code
_entity_poly.pdbx_strand_id
1 'polypeptide(L)'
;MGDQTVLMNISEISPYLTGFCDLKCDYSFYYVSSSSCTIAPTFSNSLKYFYDSNPNGIPQVLYNGIEYVVSVVSIYSSSIHFFDGNLVEAEICILHKSVSGSGSPLVICIPITSSSGSIPNDKGTKMISQMITGGIDAISLNDTNRTNIDNVISNISSSISNLDSETSQIEGELPKTNKKRDDRQGININNNEGNIKNDLVNLTTQLKTDYFDNALPVKMGNIIYTLDKVIPVNRQFFSYTDTTQNCYFIVYGTDSAIFVDSTVIQSLQETINPVTTTTNSTYNDNMNLYPLFLNKTGATSLLTNNLSDEIYIDCQPTGSSTEQTNVTTSTSTTTEPKSSSTQFFVYVVFFIFVLIAIYMVFSYITHPDKKSFSMSNIKNPFYN
;
A
#
# COMPACT_ATOMS: atom_id res chain seq x y z
N MET A 1 -17.17 1.40 -0.57
CA MET A 1 -16.91 2.81 -0.94
C MET A 1 -17.82 3.12 -2.11
N GLY A 2 -18.61 4.18 -2.00
CA GLY A 2 -19.66 4.53 -2.98
C GLY A 2 -19.12 5.08 -4.29
N ASP A 3 -19.90 4.87 -5.35
CA ASP A 3 -19.55 4.88 -6.78
C ASP A 3 -19.39 6.27 -7.44
N GLN A 4 -18.93 7.28 -6.70
CA GLN A 4 -18.61 8.62 -7.24
C GLN A 4 -17.49 9.27 -6.40
N THR A 5 -16.27 8.74 -6.47
CA THR A 5 -15.10 9.41 -5.90
C THR A 5 -14.57 10.41 -6.91
N VAL A 6 -14.74 11.71 -6.63
CA VAL A 6 -14.01 12.74 -7.38
C VAL A 6 -12.53 12.59 -7.02
N LEU A 7 -11.70 12.27 -8.00
CA LEU A 7 -10.27 12.05 -7.78
C LEU A 7 -9.54 13.39 -7.59
N MET A 8 -8.58 13.41 -6.67
CA MET A 8 -7.76 14.60 -6.41
C MET A 8 -6.59 14.68 -7.39
N ASN A 9 -6.30 15.89 -7.87
CA ASN A 9 -5.12 16.17 -8.69
C ASN A 9 -3.94 16.62 -7.81
N ILE A 10 -2.89 15.83 -7.81
CA ILE A 10 -1.64 16.06 -7.11
C ILE A 10 -0.74 16.88 -8.02
N SER A 11 -0.58 18.17 -7.69
CA SER A 11 0.21 19.11 -8.48
C SER A 11 0.76 20.23 -7.59
N GLU A 12 2.02 20.60 -7.82
CA GLU A 12 2.63 21.79 -7.19
C GLU A 12 2.17 23.10 -7.86
N ILE A 13 1.49 23.01 -9.01
CA ILE A 13 1.11 24.17 -9.81
C ILE A 13 -0.10 24.86 -9.20
N SER A 14 -0.06 26.20 -9.13
CA SER A 14 -1.21 27.00 -8.76
C SER A 14 -2.34 26.81 -9.80
N PRO A 15 -3.58 26.56 -9.36
CA PRO A 15 -4.04 26.85 -8.02
C PRO A 15 -3.96 25.68 -7.03
N TYR A 16 -3.80 24.43 -7.45
CA TYR A 16 -3.95 23.20 -6.61
C TYR A 16 -3.26 23.24 -5.22
N LEU A 17 -1.93 23.36 -5.16
CA LEU A 17 -1.23 24.51 -4.57
C LEU A 17 -1.72 25.28 -3.32
N THR A 18 -2.26 24.71 -2.22
CA THR A 18 -2.71 25.56 -1.08
C THR A 18 -1.58 26.14 -0.24
N GLY A 19 -0.52 25.37 0.05
CA GLY A 19 0.63 25.87 0.83
C GLY A 19 1.60 24.79 1.26
N PHE A 20 2.47 25.12 2.23
CA PHE A 20 3.44 24.18 2.81
C PHE A 20 2.98 23.69 4.18
N CYS A 21 3.31 22.44 4.52
CA CYS A 21 2.92 21.82 5.79
C CYS A 21 4.07 21.15 6.57
N ASP A 22 5.33 21.54 6.37
CA ASP A 22 6.50 20.88 6.98
C ASP A 22 6.35 20.52 8.48
N LEU A 23 5.68 21.35 9.30
CA LEU A 23 5.39 21.07 10.73
C LEU A 23 3.93 20.67 11.03
N LYS A 24 3.04 20.77 10.04
CA LYS A 24 1.58 20.54 10.16
C LYS A 24 1.12 19.22 9.55
N CYS A 25 2.00 18.53 8.86
CA CYS A 25 1.79 17.21 8.29
C CYS A 25 3.04 16.36 8.58
N ASP A 26 3.52 16.44 9.83
CA ASP A 26 4.68 15.69 10.28
C ASP A 26 4.37 14.20 10.24
N TYR A 27 5.23 13.44 9.57
CA TYR A 27 5.03 12.03 9.27
C TYR A 27 6.30 11.26 9.55
N SER A 28 6.22 10.33 10.50
CA SER A 28 7.28 9.38 10.78
C SER A 28 6.73 7.96 10.81
N PHE A 29 7.59 7.00 10.48
CA PHE A 29 7.17 5.60 10.38
C PHE A 29 8.25 4.64 10.82
N TYR A 30 7.79 3.48 11.27
CA TYR A 30 8.56 2.29 11.58
C TYR A 30 7.71 1.06 11.31
N TYR A 31 7.89 0.44 10.13
CA TYR A 31 7.13 -0.75 9.77
C TYR A 31 7.87 -2.02 10.17
N VAL A 32 7.35 -2.70 11.19
CA VAL A 32 7.80 -4.05 11.54
C VAL A 32 7.63 -5.00 10.35
N SER A 33 8.58 -5.93 10.21
CA SER A 33 8.48 -7.00 9.21
C SER A 33 7.34 -7.95 9.58
N SER A 34 6.42 -8.18 8.65
CA SER A 34 5.36 -9.18 8.77
C SER A 34 5.76 -10.48 8.05
N SER A 35 5.49 -11.62 8.68
CA SER A 35 5.69 -12.96 8.11
C SER A 35 4.45 -13.51 7.39
N SER A 36 3.38 -12.72 7.31
CA SER A 36 2.07 -13.22 6.89
C SER A 36 1.24 -12.08 6.30
N CYS A 37 1.02 -12.20 5.00
CA CYS A 37 0.20 -11.31 4.20
C CYS A 37 -0.84 -12.18 3.50
N THR A 38 -2.11 -11.89 3.73
CA THR A 38 -3.20 -12.60 3.04
C THR A 38 -3.80 -11.70 1.98
N ILE A 39 -4.09 -12.27 0.82
CA ILE A 39 -4.79 -11.57 -0.25
C ILE A 39 -6.25 -12.04 -0.30
N ALA A 40 -7.18 -11.10 -0.29
CA ALA A 40 -8.56 -11.41 -0.66
C ALA A 40 -8.69 -11.30 -2.19
N PRO A 41 -9.00 -12.40 -2.90
CA PRO A 41 -9.28 -12.34 -4.32
C PRO A 41 -10.56 -11.54 -4.52
N THR A 42 -10.47 -10.37 -5.14
CA THR A 42 -11.67 -9.60 -5.51
C THR A 42 -11.52 -9.15 -6.96
N PHE A 43 -12.58 -9.27 -7.75
CA PHE A 43 -12.70 -8.61 -9.07
C PHE A 43 -12.96 -7.10 -8.90
N SER A 44 -12.27 -6.48 -7.95
CA SER A 44 -12.33 -5.05 -7.71
C SER A 44 -11.29 -4.33 -8.55
N ASN A 45 -11.28 -3.00 -8.46
CA ASN A 45 -10.23 -2.16 -9.05
C ASN A 45 -8.90 -2.21 -8.29
N SER A 46 -8.70 -3.18 -7.38
CA SER A 46 -7.50 -3.29 -6.55
C SER A 46 -7.18 -4.70 -6.08
N LEU A 47 -5.89 -4.98 -5.89
CA LEU A 47 -5.40 -6.10 -5.10
C LEU A 47 -5.33 -5.68 -3.63
N LYS A 48 -5.99 -6.42 -2.72
CA LYS A 48 -6.06 -6.07 -1.30
C LYS A 48 -5.31 -7.08 -0.43
N TYR A 49 -4.37 -6.55 0.33
CA TYR A 49 -3.49 -7.30 1.21
C TYR A 49 -3.79 -6.94 2.66
N PHE A 50 -4.10 -7.95 3.45
CA PHE A 50 -4.34 -7.84 4.88
C PHE A 50 -3.07 -8.29 5.61
N TYR A 51 -2.53 -7.36 6.39
CA TYR A 51 -1.43 -7.66 7.30
C TYR A 51 -1.98 -8.37 8.53
N ASP A 52 -1.27 -9.39 9.00
CA ASP A 52 -1.54 -9.96 10.31
C ASP A 52 -1.59 -8.83 11.34
N SER A 53 -2.63 -8.87 12.18
CA SER A 53 -2.79 -7.91 13.27
C SER A 53 -1.49 -7.87 14.06
N ASN A 54 -0.86 -6.69 14.13
CA ASN A 54 0.28 -6.47 15.00
C ASN A 54 -0.13 -6.94 16.41
N PRO A 55 0.42 -8.05 16.93
CA PRO A 55 -0.14 -8.74 18.09
C PRO A 55 -0.09 -7.89 19.37
N ASN A 56 0.70 -6.81 19.35
CA ASN A 56 0.85 -5.88 20.46
C ASN A 56 0.28 -4.48 20.16
N GLY A 57 -0.36 -4.28 18.99
CA GLY A 57 -0.87 -2.97 18.57
C GLY A 57 0.22 -1.89 18.45
N ILE A 58 1.49 -2.28 18.28
CA ILE A 58 2.61 -1.34 18.22
C ILE A 58 2.35 -0.37 17.06
N PRO A 59 2.27 0.94 17.32
CA PRO A 59 2.10 1.90 16.24
C PRO A 59 3.24 1.78 15.25
N GLN A 60 2.92 1.91 13.97
CA GLN A 60 3.88 1.82 12.86
C GLN A 60 4.06 3.18 12.18
N VAL A 61 3.13 4.10 12.43
CA VAL A 61 3.12 5.44 11.87
C VAL A 61 2.74 6.41 12.99
N LEU A 62 3.45 7.53 13.04
CA LEU A 62 3.05 8.73 13.76
C LEU A 62 2.76 9.81 12.72
N TYR A 63 1.56 10.38 12.76
CA TYR A 63 1.19 11.49 11.89
C TYR A 63 0.56 12.59 12.72
N ASN A 64 1.19 13.77 12.74
CA ASN A 64 0.80 14.90 13.58
C ASN A 64 0.57 14.50 15.06
N GLY A 65 1.46 13.65 15.60
CA GLY A 65 1.37 13.16 16.98
C GLY A 65 0.31 12.08 17.23
N ILE A 66 -0.45 11.66 16.22
CA ILE A 66 -1.42 10.56 16.33
C ILE A 66 -0.76 9.26 15.88
N GLU A 67 -0.91 8.23 16.70
CA GLU A 67 -0.40 6.89 16.45
C GLU A 67 -1.34 6.05 15.58
N TYR A 68 -0.76 5.35 14.62
CA TYR A 68 -1.46 4.59 13.59
C TYR A 68 -0.90 3.18 13.42
N VAL A 69 -1.78 2.22 13.13
CA VAL A 69 -1.43 0.85 12.72
C VAL A 69 -1.96 0.56 11.33
N VAL A 70 -1.22 -0.23 10.55
CA VAL A 70 -1.65 -0.68 9.22
C VAL A 70 -2.93 -1.52 9.34
N SER A 71 -3.88 -1.24 8.46
CA SER A 71 -5.13 -1.99 8.33
C SER A 71 -5.13 -2.81 7.05
N VAL A 72 -4.97 -2.16 5.90
CA VAL A 72 -5.04 -2.79 4.58
C VAL A 72 -4.07 -2.11 3.63
N VAL A 73 -3.38 -2.89 2.79
CA VAL A 73 -2.63 -2.37 1.65
C VAL A 73 -3.40 -2.70 0.39
N SER A 74 -3.63 -1.70 -0.47
CA SER A 74 -4.33 -1.85 -1.74
C SER A 74 -3.42 -1.43 -2.88
N ILE A 75 -3.34 -2.23 -3.95
CA ILE A 75 -2.66 -1.85 -5.20
C ILE A 75 -3.73 -1.65 -6.27
N TYR A 76 -3.85 -0.44 -6.77
CA TYR A 76 -4.80 -0.04 -7.81
C TYR A 76 -4.13 -0.05 -9.18
N SER A 77 -4.94 -0.31 -10.18
CA SER A 77 -4.65 -0.12 -11.60
C SER A 77 -5.83 0.67 -12.15
N SER A 78 -5.69 1.81 -12.83
CA SER A 78 -4.61 2.79 -12.73
C SER A 78 -4.56 3.46 -11.35
N SER A 79 -3.86 4.60 -11.19
CA SER A 79 -3.89 5.36 -9.93
C SER A 79 -5.29 5.85 -9.54
N ILE A 80 -5.48 6.06 -8.23
CA ILE A 80 -6.66 6.74 -7.67
C ILE A 80 -6.46 8.26 -7.59
N HIS A 81 -5.22 8.74 -7.75
CA HIS A 81 -4.91 10.16 -7.89
C HIS A 81 -4.54 10.52 -9.32
N PHE A 82 -4.82 11.77 -9.70
CA PHE A 82 -4.18 12.38 -10.86
C PHE A 82 -2.87 13.03 -10.45
N PHE A 83 -1.88 13.02 -11.34
CA PHE A 83 -0.59 13.67 -11.19
C PHE A 83 -0.41 14.62 -12.37
N ASP A 84 -0.46 15.92 -12.08
CA ASP A 84 -0.49 16.97 -13.11
C ASP A 84 -1.52 16.71 -14.22
N GLY A 85 -2.72 16.27 -13.82
CA GLY A 85 -3.85 15.99 -14.71
C GLY A 85 -3.82 14.63 -15.41
N ASN A 86 -2.83 13.77 -15.15
CA ASN A 86 -2.73 12.44 -15.75
C ASN A 86 -2.82 11.34 -14.69
N LEU A 87 -3.43 10.21 -15.04
CA LEU A 87 -3.30 9.00 -14.23
C LEU A 87 -1.93 8.35 -14.47
N VAL A 88 -1.37 7.72 -13.45
CA VAL A 88 -0.21 6.83 -13.60
C VAL A 88 -0.66 5.38 -13.68
N GLU A 89 0.25 4.49 -14.12
CA GLU A 89 -0.10 3.12 -14.48
C GLU A 89 -0.67 2.28 -13.33
N ALA A 90 -0.22 2.54 -12.09
CA ALA A 90 -0.75 1.93 -10.87
C ALA A 90 -0.44 2.80 -9.64
N GLU A 91 -1.06 2.49 -8.50
CA GLU A 91 -0.82 3.18 -7.23
C GLU A 91 -0.98 2.23 -6.05
N ILE A 92 -0.03 2.21 -5.14
CA ILE A 92 -0.17 1.51 -3.85
C ILE A 92 -0.69 2.49 -2.82
N CYS A 93 -1.74 2.12 -2.08
CA CYS A 93 -2.28 2.88 -0.96
C CYS A 93 -2.36 2.01 0.29
N ILE A 94 -1.82 2.54 1.39
CA ILE A 94 -1.71 1.88 2.69
C ILE A 94 -2.68 2.58 3.65
N LEU A 95 -3.78 1.91 3.95
CA LEU A 95 -4.78 2.37 4.91
C LEU A 95 -4.31 2.04 6.32
N HIS A 96 -4.28 3.06 7.16
CA HIS A 96 -4.01 2.97 8.59
C HIS A 96 -5.23 3.39 9.40
N LYS A 97 -5.36 2.78 10.57
CA LYS A 97 -6.35 3.15 11.59
C LYS A 97 -5.64 3.70 12.81
N SER A 98 -6.23 4.71 13.44
CA SER A 98 -5.71 5.28 14.68
C SER A 98 -5.74 4.23 15.80
N VAL A 99 -4.67 4.15 16.59
CA VAL A 99 -4.55 3.22 17.72
C VAL A 99 -5.54 3.56 18.83
N SER A 100 -5.75 4.85 19.12
CA SER A 100 -6.69 5.31 20.14
C SER A 100 -8.17 5.19 19.72
N GLY A 101 -8.44 4.88 18.46
CA GLY A 101 -9.78 4.82 17.88
C GLY A 101 -10.48 6.19 17.71
N SER A 102 -9.86 7.28 18.18
CA SER A 102 -10.38 8.65 18.10
C SER A 102 -9.85 9.45 16.91
N GLY A 103 -8.79 8.99 16.25
CA GLY A 103 -8.24 9.63 15.07
C GLY A 103 -8.93 9.20 13.77
N SER A 104 -9.11 10.15 12.85
CA SER A 104 -9.50 9.89 11.47
C SER A 104 -8.51 8.94 10.78
N PRO A 105 -8.98 8.02 9.89
CA PRO A 105 -8.09 7.13 9.14
C PRO A 105 -7.04 7.89 8.33
N LEU A 106 -5.88 7.28 8.16
CA LEU A 106 -4.78 7.83 7.38
C LEU A 106 -4.46 6.90 6.21
N VAL A 107 -4.39 7.43 4.99
CA VAL A 107 -4.03 6.70 3.79
C VAL A 107 -2.73 7.27 3.23
N ILE A 108 -1.77 6.39 2.97
CA ILE A 108 -0.48 6.75 2.36
C ILE A 108 -0.43 6.14 0.97
N CYS A 109 -0.35 6.98 -0.06
CA CYS A 109 -0.36 6.54 -1.45
C CYS A 109 0.95 6.89 -2.16
N ILE A 110 1.45 5.94 -2.96
CA ILE A 110 2.70 6.06 -3.72
C ILE A 110 2.43 5.60 -5.16
N PRO A 111 2.76 6.42 -6.17
CA PRO A 111 2.59 6.05 -7.57
C PRO A 111 3.51 4.89 -7.94
N ILE A 112 3.03 4.01 -8.82
CA ILE A 112 3.79 2.92 -9.42
C ILE A 112 3.84 3.15 -10.92
N THR A 113 5.03 3.12 -11.48
CA THR A 113 5.26 3.29 -12.92
C THR A 113 6.11 2.15 -13.47
N SER A 114 5.89 1.80 -14.72
CA SER A 114 6.69 0.83 -15.44
C SER A 114 8.02 1.43 -15.86
N SER A 115 9.04 0.58 -15.95
CA SER A 115 10.28 0.92 -16.64
C SER A 115 10.64 -0.23 -17.57
N SER A 116 10.89 0.09 -18.84
CA SER A 116 11.42 -0.86 -19.84
C SER A 116 12.94 -0.95 -19.83
N GLY A 117 13.60 -0.23 -18.92
CA GLY A 117 15.07 -0.14 -18.79
C GLY A 117 15.59 -0.84 -17.53
N SER A 118 16.76 -0.43 -17.06
CA SER A 118 17.31 -0.91 -15.80
C SER A 118 16.45 -0.46 -14.63
N ILE A 119 15.59 -1.35 -14.14
CA ILE A 119 14.79 -1.13 -12.94
C ILE A 119 15.74 -1.00 -11.74
N PRO A 120 15.59 0.03 -10.89
CA PRO A 120 16.33 0.11 -9.65
C PRO A 120 16.24 -1.20 -8.86
N ASN A 121 17.38 -1.77 -8.51
CA ASN A 121 17.47 -3.03 -7.75
C ASN A 121 17.22 -2.79 -6.25
N ASP A 122 16.25 -1.96 -5.91
CA ASP A 122 15.90 -1.66 -4.53
C ASP A 122 14.88 -2.66 -3.97
N LYS A 123 14.82 -2.76 -2.64
CA LYS A 123 13.99 -3.74 -1.94
C LYS A 123 12.50 -3.43 -2.07
N GLY A 124 12.10 -2.17 -2.20
CA GLY A 124 10.72 -1.75 -2.37
C GLY A 124 10.16 -2.19 -3.71
N THR A 125 10.87 -1.88 -4.78
CA THR A 125 10.56 -2.33 -6.16
C THR A 125 10.35 -3.84 -6.26
N LYS A 126 11.27 -4.63 -5.69
CA LYS A 126 11.14 -6.09 -5.65
C LYS A 126 9.93 -6.55 -4.86
N MET A 127 9.70 -5.93 -3.71
CA MET A 127 8.57 -6.26 -2.86
C MET A 127 7.25 -5.97 -3.57
N ILE A 128 7.08 -4.80 -4.18
CA ILE A 128 5.86 -4.45 -4.92
C ILE A 128 5.66 -5.38 -6.12
N SER A 129 6.72 -5.68 -6.87
CA SER A 129 6.64 -6.65 -7.98
C SER A 129 6.15 -8.02 -7.49
N GLN A 130 6.69 -8.51 -6.36
CA GLN A 130 6.27 -9.77 -5.75
C GLN A 130 4.83 -9.74 -5.22
N MET A 131 4.41 -8.62 -4.64
CA MET A 131 3.02 -8.43 -4.21
C MET A 131 2.09 -8.56 -5.41
N ILE A 132 2.35 -7.82 -6.49
CA ILE A 132 1.55 -7.85 -7.72
C ILE A 132 1.49 -9.26 -8.29
N THR A 133 2.64 -9.89 -8.57
CA THR A 133 2.68 -11.23 -9.16
C THR A 133 1.95 -12.26 -8.29
N GLY A 134 2.24 -12.32 -6.99
CA GLY A 134 1.57 -13.30 -6.14
C GLY A 134 0.08 -13.00 -5.95
N GLY A 135 -0.33 -11.74 -6.07
CA GLY A 135 -1.74 -11.37 -6.04
C GLY A 135 -2.50 -11.84 -7.29
N ILE A 136 -1.86 -11.71 -8.45
CA ILE A 136 -2.36 -12.26 -9.73
C ILE A 136 -2.45 -13.78 -9.65
N ASP A 137 -1.41 -14.45 -9.13
CA ASP A 137 -1.39 -15.90 -8.96
C ASP A 137 -2.54 -16.38 -8.05
N ALA A 138 -2.81 -15.65 -6.97
CA ALA A 138 -3.92 -15.95 -6.07
C ALA A 138 -5.29 -15.79 -6.74
N ILE A 139 -5.47 -14.78 -7.61
CA ILE A 139 -6.71 -14.63 -8.40
C ILE A 139 -6.85 -15.78 -9.39
N SER A 140 -5.79 -16.10 -10.14
CA SER A 140 -5.77 -17.18 -11.14
C SER A 140 -6.09 -18.56 -10.54
N LEU A 141 -5.57 -18.85 -9.34
CA LEU A 141 -5.91 -20.06 -8.58
C LEU A 141 -7.41 -20.12 -8.25
N ASN A 142 -8.00 -19.00 -7.85
CA ASN A 142 -9.44 -18.93 -7.57
C ASN A 142 -10.29 -19.04 -8.84
N ASP A 143 -9.84 -18.48 -9.97
CA ASP A 143 -10.51 -18.64 -11.27
C ASP A 143 -10.51 -20.10 -11.75
N THR A 144 -9.39 -20.81 -11.55
CA THR A 144 -9.28 -22.23 -11.86
C THR A 144 -10.26 -23.05 -11.00
N ASN A 145 -10.30 -22.76 -9.69
CA ASN A 145 -11.23 -23.42 -8.79
C ASN A 145 -12.69 -23.11 -9.14
N ARG A 146 -13.01 -21.87 -9.50
CA ARG A 146 -14.35 -21.48 -9.99
C ARG A 146 -14.75 -22.30 -11.20
N THR A 147 -13.87 -22.37 -12.21
CA THR A 147 -14.14 -23.11 -13.44
C THR A 147 -14.41 -24.59 -13.16
N ASN A 148 -13.63 -25.19 -12.25
CA ASN A 148 -13.84 -26.57 -11.82
C ASN A 148 -15.20 -26.77 -11.13
N ILE A 149 -15.61 -25.83 -10.28
CA ILE A 149 -16.92 -25.87 -9.61
C ILE A 149 -18.06 -25.69 -10.62
N ASP A 150 -17.94 -24.74 -11.56
CA ASP A 150 -18.95 -24.53 -12.60
C ASP A 150 -19.13 -25.78 -13.48
N ASN A 151 -18.03 -26.47 -13.81
CA ASN A 151 -18.07 -27.75 -14.52
C ASN A 151 -18.82 -28.83 -13.71
N VAL A 152 -18.55 -28.94 -12.41
CA VAL A 152 -19.27 -29.87 -11.52
C VAL A 152 -20.77 -29.54 -11.48
N ILE A 153 -21.12 -28.26 -11.33
CA ILE A 153 -22.51 -27.80 -11.31
C ILE A 153 -23.21 -28.09 -12.64
N SER A 154 -22.55 -27.87 -13.77
CA SER A 154 -23.06 -28.19 -15.10
C SER A 154 -23.33 -29.69 -15.26
N ASN A 155 -22.40 -30.54 -14.81
CA ASN A 155 -22.55 -31.99 -14.85
C ASN A 155 -23.74 -32.46 -14.00
N ILE A 156 -23.90 -31.92 -12.78
CA ILE A 156 -25.04 -32.21 -11.91
C ILE A 156 -26.34 -31.78 -12.58
N SER A 157 -26.38 -30.57 -13.14
CA SER A 157 -27.57 -30.02 -13.82
C SER A 157 -27.99 -30.89 -15.02
N SER A 158 -27.03 -31.35 -15.82
CA SER A 158 -27.30 -32.26 -16.94
C SER A 158 -27.87 -33.61 -16.47
N SER A 159 -27.36 -34.14 -15.36
CA SER A 159 -27.81 -35.41 -14.79
C SER A 159 -29.26 -35.30 -14.27
N ILE A 160 -29.62 -34.16 -13.67
CA ILE A 160 -31.01 -33.87 -13.25
C ILE A 160 -31.93 -33.82 -14.48
N SER A 161 -31.53 -33.13 -15.55
CA SER A 161 -32.37 -33.03 -16.75
C SER A 161 -32.62 -34.37 -17.44
N ASN A 162 -31.65 -35.29 -17.37
CA ASN A 162 -31.81 -36.64 -17.89
C ASN A 162 -32.83 -37.44 -17.06
N LEU A 163 -32.80 -37.30 -15.73
CA LEU A 163 -33.79 -37.92 -14.84
C LEU A 163 -35.22 -37.47 -15.17
N ASP A 164 -35.44 -36.16 -15.38
CA ASP A 164 -36.76 -35.62 -15.79
C ASP A 164 -37.27 -36.26 -17.11
N SER A 165 -36.36 -36.57 -18.02
CA SER A 165 -36.69 -37.18 -19.32
C SER A 165 -37.04 -38.66 -19.23
N GLU A 166 -36.39 -39.39 -18.31
CA GLU A 166 -36.65 -40.82 -18.07
C GLU A 166 -37.99 -41.03 -17.33
N THR A 167 -38.35 -40.19 -16.35
CA THR A 167 -39.67 -40.26 -15.69
C THR A 167 -40.82 -39.95 -16.65
N SER A 168 -40.61 -39.04 -17.60
CA SER A 168 -41.62 -38.68 -18.61
C SER A 168 -41.94 -39.82 -19.59
N GLN A 169 -41.00 -40.76 -19.82
CA GLN A 169 -41.23 -41.93 -20.69
C GLN A 169 -42.02 -43.05 -19.99
N ILE A 170 -41.94 -43.15 -18.67
CA ILE A 170 -42.61 -44.21 -17.90
C ILE A 170 -44.12 -43.95 -17.79
N GLU A 171 -44.58 -42.69 -17.84
CA GLU A 171 -46.03 -42.37 -17.86
C GLU A 171 -46.71 -42.69 -19.21
N GLY A 172 -45.95 -42.91 -20.29
CA GLY A 172 -46.49 -43.15 -21.64
C GLY A 172 -46.95 -44.59 -21.92
N GLU A 173 -46.61 -45.56 -21.06
CA GLU A 173 -46.74 -46.99 -21.38
C GLU A 173 -47.58 -47.80 -20.38
N LEU A 174 -48.54 -47.18 -19.68
CA LEU A 174 -49.49 -47.96 -18.87
C LEU A 174 -50.53 -48.69 -19.75
N PRO A 175 -50.58 -50.04 -19.76
CA PRO A 175 -51.59 -50.77 -20.51
C PRO A 175 -52.95 -50.57 -19.83
N LYS A 176 -53.93 -50.05 -20.57
CA LYS A 176 -55.34 -50.01 -20.15
C LYS A 176 -55.84 -51.44 -19.95
N THR A 177 -55.66 -52.01 -18.76
CA THR A 177 -56.26 -53.29 -18.39
C THR A 177 -57.26 -53.10 -17.26
N ASN A 178 -58.41 -53.75 -17.43
CA ASN A 178 -59.62 -53.56 -16.66
C ASN A 178 -59.46 -53.96 -15.19
N LYS A 179 -59.58 -52.96 -14.32
CA LYS A 179 -60.33 -52.91 -13.05
C LYS A 179 -60.67 -54.28 -12.42
N LYS A 180 -59.91 -54.66 -11.39
CA LYS A 180 -60.47 -55.30 -10.18
C LYS A 180 -59.75 -54.77 -8.95
N ARG A 181 -60.57 -54.38 -7.97
CA ARG A 181 -60.26 -53.72 -6.70
C ARG A 181 -59.17 -54.44 -5.93
N ASP A 182 -58.17 -53.68 -5.47
CA ASP A 182 -57.42 -54.00 -4.27
C ASP A 182 -57.02 -52.67 -3.60
N ASP A 183 -57.51 -52.43 -2.38
CA ASP A 183 -57.35 -51.18 -1.62
C ASP A 183 -55.95 -51.11 -0.98
N ARG A 184 -54.90 -50.99 -1.81
CA ARG A 184 -53.58 -50.59 -1.32
C ARG A 184 -53.41 -49.10 -1.50
N GLN A 185 -53.19 -48.40 -0.38
CA GLN A 185 -52.84 -46.99 -0.34
C GLN A 185 -51.70 -46.71 -1.32
N GLY A 186 -52.00 -45.97 -2.38
CA GLY A 186 -51.00 -45.46 -3.30
C GLY A 186 -50.06 -44.53 -2.55
N ILE A 187 -48.80 -44.93 -2.43
CA ILE A 187 -47.72 -44.06 -1.96
C ILE A 187 -47.62 -42.94 -2.99
N ASN A 188 -47.94 -41.71 -2.58
CA ASN A 188 -47.87 -40.52 -3.42
C ASN A 188 -46.40 -40.11 -3.58
N ILE A 189 -45.75 -40.63 -4.63
CA ILE A 189 -44.31 -40.41 -4.93
C ILE A 189 -44.08 -38.99 -5.50
N ASN A 190 -45.10 -38.37 -6.11
CA ASN A 190 -44.97 -37.10 -6.84
C ASN A 190 -44.65 -35.89 -5.96
N ASN A 191 -44.90 -35.95 -4.65
CA ASN A 191 -44.58 -34.85 -3.73
C ASN A 191 -43.10 -34.79 -3.33
N ASN A 192 -42.31 -35.85 -3.54
CA ASN A 192 -40.89 -35.87 -3.14
C ASN A 192 -39.94 -35.38 -4.24
N GLU A 193 -40.27 -35.58 -5.51
CA GLU A 193 -39.37 -35.29 -6.63
C GLU A 193 -39.18 -33.77 -6.84
N GLY A 194 -40.27 -32.99 -6.73
CA GLY A 194 -40.21 -31.53 -6.78
C GLY A 194 -39.44 -30.90 -5.61
N ASN A 195 -39.48 -31.54 -4.43
CA ASN A 195 -38.73 -31.09 -3.26
C ASN A 195 -37.22 -31.38 -3.43
N ILE A 196 -36.85 -32.57 -3.92
CA ILE A 196 -35.44 -32.92 -4.16
C ILE A 196 -34.80 -31.99 -5.21
N LYS A 197 -35.54 -31.64 -6.27
CA LYS A 197 -35.04 -30.73 -7.31
C LYS A 197 -34.81 -29.32 -6.79
N ASN A 198 -35.76 -28.78 -6.01
CA ASN A 198 -35.61 -27.47 -5.37
C ASN A 198 -34.48 -27.46 -4.35
N ASP A 199 -34.34 -28.52 -3.55
CA ASP A 199 -33.25 -28.66 -2.59
C ASP A 199 -31.88 -28.68 -3.27
N LEU A 200 -31.77 -29.33 -4.43
CA LEU A 200 -30.54 -29.41 -5.20
C LEU A 200 -30.17 -28.08 -5.89
N VAL A 201 -31.17 -27.34 -6.38
CA VAL A 201 -31.00 -25.97 -6.89
C VAL A 201 -30.57 -25.02 -5.76
N ASN A 202 -31.19 -25.13 -4.58
CA ASN A 202 -30.84 -24.34 -3.41
C ASN A 202 -29.42 -24.64 -2.93
N LEU A 203 -29.04 -25.93 -2.86
CA LEU A 203 -27.67 -26.34 -2.49
C LEU A 203 -26.64 -25.84 -3.50
N THR A 204 -26.97 -25.89 -4.80
CA THR A 204 -26.11 -25.35 -5.87
C THR A 204 -25.94 -23.84 -5.72
N THR A 205 -27.02 -23.12 -5.43
CA THR A 205 -26.99 -21.66 -5.21
C THR A 205 -26.19 -21.31 -3.97
N GLN A 206 -26.37 -22.06 -2.88
CA GLN A 206 -25.64 -21.88 -1.64
C GLN A 206 -24.14 -22.17 -1.80
N LEU A 207 -23.76 -23.22 -2.52
CA LEU A 207 -22.36 -23.50 -2.87
C LEU A 207 -21.73 -22.39 -3.70
N LYS A 208 -22.49 -21.77 -4.63
CA LYS A 208 -22.02 -20.61 -5.39
C LYS A 208 -21.79 -19.41 -4.46
N THR A 209 -22.76 -19.07 -3.62
CA THR A 209 -22.64 -17.94 -2.67
C THR A 209 -21.49 -18.15 -1.70
N ASP A 210 -21.39 -19.33 -1.08
CA ASP A 210 -20.39 -19.62 -0.05
C ASP A 210 -18.97 -19.61 -0.63
N TYR A 211 -18.77 -19.99 -1.90
CA TYR A 211 -17.46 -20.04 -2.53
C TYR A 211 -17.05 -18.73 -3.22
N PHE A 212 -17.99 -18.02 -3.86
CA PHE A 212 -17.69 -16.82 -4.63
C PHE A 212 -17.68 -15.55 -3.80
N ASP A 213 -18.55 -15.43 -2.81
CA ASP A 213 -18.64 -14.22 -1.98
C ASP A 213 -17.71 -14.28 -0.75
N ASN A 214 -17.27 -15.48 -0.35
CA ASN A 214 -16.37 -15.69 0.80
C ASN A 214 -15.03 -16.31 0.42
N ALA A 215 -14.56 -16.11 -0.82
CA ALA A 215 -13.29 -16.65 -1.29
C ALA A 215 -12.18 -16.44 -0.23
N LEU A 216 -11.67 -17.55 0.29
CA LEU A 216 -10.81 -17.54 1.47
C LEU A 216 -9.53 -16.75 1.17
N PRO A 217 -9.07 -15.90 2.10
CA PRO A 217 -7.82 -15.18 1.93
C PRO A 217 -6.67 -16.17 1.64
N VAL A 218 -5.94 -15.96 0.55
CA VAL A 218 -4.80 -16.80 0.18
C VAL A 218 -3.57 -16.27 0.89
N LYS A 219 -2.87 -17.13 1.63
CA LYS A 219 -1.60 -16.75 2.27
C LYS A 219 -0.50 -16.67 1.23
N MET A 220 0.12 -15.51 1.08
CA MET A 220 1.18 -15.25 0.11
C MET A 220 2.53 -15.81 0.57
N GLY A 221 2.73 -17.13 0.47
CA GLY A 221 4.03 -17.81 0.65
C GLY A 221 4.81 -17.46 1.94
N ASN A 222 6.11 -17.78 1.96
CA ASN A 222 7.06 -17.44 3.04
C ASN A 222 7.84 -16.14 2.74
N ILE A 223 7.20 -15.14 2.14
CA ILE A 223 7.85 -13.86 1.87
C ILE A 223 7.64 -12.96 3.08
N ILE A 224 8.74 -12.46 3.65
CA ILE A 224 8.69 -11.48 4.74
C ILE A 224 8.50 -10.10 4.10
N TYR A 225 7.38 -9.45 4.39
CA TYR A 225 7.01 -8.15 3.84
C TYR A 225 7.27 -7.05 4.86
N THR A 226 7.93 -5.97 4.45
CA THR A 226 8.05 -4.76 5.27
C THR A 226 7.81 -3.52 4.42
N LEU A 227 6.82 -2.71 4.83
CA LEU A 227 6.53 -1.44 4.18
C LEU A 227 7.64 -0.40 4.40
N ASP A 228 8.59 -0.67 5.30
CA ASP A 228 9.74 0.19 5.59
C ASP A 228 10.61 0.45 4.34
N LYS A 229 10.59 -0.48 3.38
CA LYS A 229 11.31 -0.34 2.11
C LYS A 229 10.45 0.17 0.96
N VAL A 230 9.16 0.35 1.19
CA VAL A 230 8.19 0.86 0.21
C VAL A 230 8.06 2.38 0.35
N ILE A 231 8.05 2.90 1.58
CA ILE A 231 7.88 4.34 1.81
C ILE A 231 9.14 5.13 1.44
N PRO A 232 9.05 6.16 0.58
CA PRO A 232 10.18 7.05 0.29
C PRO A 232 10.54 7.94 1.50
N VAL A 233 11.75 7.74 2.03
CA VAL A 233 12.31 8.52 3.16
C VAL A 233 12.94 9.81 2.68
N ASN A 234 12.74 10.91 3.41
CA ASN A 234 13.26 12.25 3.08
C ASN A 234 12.90 12.70 1.65
N ARG A 235 11.72 12.29 1.18
CA ARG A 235 11.15 12.69 -0.10
C ARG A 235 9.88 13.48 0.14
N GLN A 236 9.74 14.57 -0.60
CA GLN A 236 8.57 15.42 -0.52
C GLN A 236 7.28 14.65 -0.81
N PHE A 237 6.20 15.05 -0.15
CA PHE A 237 4.88 14.48 -0.35
C PHE A 237 3.80 15.55 -0.20
N PHE A 238 2.63 15.27 -0.73
CA PHE A 238 1.45 16.09 -0.56
C PHE A 238 0.56 15.55 0.55
N SER A 239 -0.13 16.44 1.26
CA SER A 239 -1.09 16.07 2.28
C SER A 239 -2.40 16.84 2.08
N TYR A 240 -3.51 16.12 2.20
CA TYR A 240 -4.84 16.71 2.18
C TYR A 240 -5.79 15.91 3.07
N THR A 241 -6.94 16.50 3.40
CA THR A 241 -8.01 15.82 4.14
C THR A 241 -9.22 15.69 3.26
N ASP A 242 -9.69 14.45 3.04
CA ASP A 242 -11.02 14.23 2.47
C ASP A 242 -12.06 14.47 3.56
N THR A 243 -12.72 15.63 3.51
CA THR A 243 -13.75 16.03 4.47
C THR A 243 -15.04 15.20 4.37
N THR A 244 -15.29 14.54 3.23
CA THR A 244 -16.48 13.72 3.03
C THR A 244 -16.35 12.36 3.71
N GLN A 245 -15.14 11.79 3.68
CA GLN A 245 -14.82 10.52 4.31
C GLN A 245 -14.16 10.69 5.68
N ASN A 246 -13.86 11.93 6.08
CA ASN A 246 -13.07 12.26 7.26
C ASN A 246 -11.77 11.43 7.29
N CYS A 247 -10.95 11.53 6.24
CA CYS A 247 -9.75 10.73 6.05
C CYS A 247 -8.56 11.61 5.66
N TYR A 248 -7.41 11.38 6.29
CA TYR A 248 -6.15 12.03 5.94
C TYR A 248 -5.46 11.27 4.81
N PHE A 249 -4.89 12.01 3.87
CA PHE A 249 -4.07 11.48 2.79
C PHE A 249 -2.65 12.05 2.86
N ILE A 250 -1.70 11.16 2.64
CA ILE A 250 -0.31 11.46 2.26
C ILE A 250 -0.11 10.86 0.88
N VAL A 251 0.28 11.66 -0.10
CA VAL A 251 0.46 11.20 -1.48
C VAL A 251 1.84 11.63 -1.99
N TYR A 252 2.66 10.67 -2.39
CA TYR A 252 3.97 10.96 -2.98
C TYR A 252 3.84 11.34 -4.45
N GLY A 253 4.68 12.26 -4.91
CA GLY A 253 4.75 12.64 -6.33
C GLY A 253 5.37 11.57 -7.21
N THR A 254 5.27 11.75 -8.53
CA THR A 254 5.84 10.85 -9.55
C THR A 254 7.37 10.76 -9.50
N ASP A 255 8.04 11.76 -8.92
CA ASP A 255 9.49 11.78 -8.66
C ASP A 255 9.92 10.76 -7.58
N SER A 256 8.94 10.27 -6.81
CA SER A 256 9.10 9.25 -5.77
C SER A 256 8.37 7.95 -6.10
N ALA A 257 8.03 7.75 -7.39
CA ALA A 257 7.34 6.56 -7.86
C ALA A 257 8.18 5.28 -7.67
N ILE A 258 7.48 4.17 -7.41
CA ILE A 258 8.07 2.84 -7.39
C ILE A 258 8.09 2.29 -8.81
N PHE A 259 9.26 1.87 -9.26
CA PHE A 259 9.41 1.31 -10.60
C PHE A 259 9.16 -0.19 -10.58
N VAL A 260 8.36 -0.70 -11.51
CA VAL A 260 8.07 -2.13 -11.68
C VAL A 260 8.28 -2.52 -13.13
N ASP A 261 8.53 -3.80 -13.39
CA ASP A 261 8.65 -4.29 -14.76
C ASP A 261 7.36 -4.08 -15.55
N SER A 262 7.47 -3.59 -16.78
CA SER A 262 6.32 -3.34 -17.65
C SER A 262 5.42 -4.55 -17.84
N THR A 263 5.97 -5.76 -17.85
CA THR A 263 5.20 -7.01 -17.99
C THR A 263 4.38 -7.31 -16.74
N VAL A 264 4.89 -6.95 -15.55
CA VAL A 264 4.17 -7.10 -14.27
C VAL A 264 3.02 -6.09 -14.19
N ILE A 265 3.23 -4.84 -14.62
CA ILE A 265 2.18 -3.82 -14.70
C ILE A 265 1.11 -4.20 -15.72
N GLN A 266 1.50 -4.68 -16.89
CA GLN A 266 0.56 -5.17 -17.90
C GLN A 266 -0.29 -6.32 -17.34
N SER A 267 0.34 -7.29 -16.66
CA SER A 267 -0.36 -8.42 -16.06
C SER A 267 -1.35 -7.95 -14.99
N LEU A 268 -1.00 -6.94 -14.19
CA LEU A 268 -1.92 -6.32 -13.23
C LEU A 268 -3.15 -5.71 -13.93
N GLN A 269 -2.92 -4.89 -14.97
CA GLN A 269 -3.97 -4.22 -15.73
C GLN A 269 -4.90 -5.19 -16.47
N GLU A 270 -4.39 -6.34 -16.89
CA GLU A 270 -5.19 -7.41 -17.50
C GLU A 270 -5.98 -8.23 -16.47
N THR A 271 -5.52 -8.29 -15.21
CA THR A 271 -6.12 -9.10 -14.16
C THR A 271 -7.19 -8.36 -13.35
N ILE A 272 -6.98 -7.06 -13.07
CA ILE A 272 -7.93 -6.24 -12.28
C ILE A 272 -8.49 -5.09 -13.11
N ASN A 273 -9.72 -4.70 -12.79
CA ASN A 273 -10.41 -3.62 -13.51
C ASN A 273 -9.65 -2.30 -13.32
N PRO A 274 -9.39 -1.53 -14.40
CA PRO A 274 -8.80 -0.21 -14.25
C PRO A 274 -9.74 0.70 -13.43
N VAL A 275 -9.17 1.55 -12.58
CA VAL A 275 -9.85 2.70 -12.00
C VAL A 275 -10.27 3.58 -13.16
N THR A 276 -11.55 3.46 -13.54
CA THR A 276 -12.12 4.25 -14.61
C THR A 276 -12.66 5.54 -14.03
N THR A 277 -12.21 6.64 -14.61
CA THR A 277 -12.87 7.92 -14.50
C THR A 277 -14.08 7.88 -15.42
N THR A 278 -15.28 8.13 -14.90
CA THR A 278 -16.44 8.35 -15.78
C THR A 278 -16.07 9.46 -16.75
N THR A 279 -16.43 9.33 -18.02
CA THR A 279 -15.93 10.12 -19.16
C THR A 279 -16.17 11.65 -19.10
N ASN A 280 -16.67 12.17 -17.98
CA ASN A 280 -16.83 13.59 -17.67
C ASN A 280 -16.28 13.99 -16.29
N SER A 281 -15.53 13.14 -15.58
CA SER A 281 -14.94 13.51 -14.30
C SER A 281 -13.76 14.44 -14.53
N THR A 282 -14.05 15.74 -14.56
CA THR A 282 -13.10 16.76 -14.12
C THR A 282 -12.62 16.39 -12.72
N TYR A 283 -11.30 16.39 -12.46
CA TYR A 283 -10.80 16.32 -11.09
C TYR A 283 -11.38 17.52 -10.31
N ASN A 284 -11.54 17.37 -8.99
CA ASN A 284 -12.08 18.47 -8.21
C ASN A 284 -11.09 19.65 -8.21
N ASP A 285 -11.45 20.75 -8.86
CA ASP A 285 -10.70 22.00 -8.81
C ASP A 285 -11.14 22.89 -7.64
N ASN A 286 -12.16 22.47 -6.86
CA ASN A 286 -12.62 23.15 -5.66
C ASN A 286 -11.67 22.92 -4.48
N MET A 287 -10.53 23.62 -4.51
CA MET A 287 -9.55 23.65 -3.40
C MET A 287 -10.14 23.96 -2.04
N ASN A 288 -11.28 24.64 -1.96
CA ASN A 288 -11.87 24.98 -0.67
C ASN A 288 -12.37 23.72 0.08
N LEU A 289 -12.63 22.62 -0.63
CA LEU A 289 -13.05 21.36 -0.03
C LEU A 289 -11.88 20.44 0.32
N TYR A 290 -10.76 20.54 -0.42
CA TYR A 290 -9.60 19.68 -0.29
C TYR A 290 -8.30 20.51 -0.40
N PRO A 291 -7.95 21.29 0.64
CA PRO A 291 -6.73 22.08 0.61
C PRO A 291 -5.51 21.14 0.54
N LEU A 292 -4.73 21.26 -0.53
CA LEU A 292 -3.55 20.44 -0.80
C LEU A 292 -2.30 21.16 -0.26
N PHE A 293 -1.58 20.51 0.64
CA PHE A 293 -0.35 21.05 1.21
C PHE A 293 0.86 20.22 0.79
N LEU A 294 2.00 20.86 0.60
CA LEU A 294 3.27 20.20 0.30
C LEU A 294 4.15 20.12 1.56
N ASN A 295 4.60 18.92 1.89
CA ASN A 295 5.69 18.68 2.84
C ASN A 295 7.00 18.55 2.07
N LYS A 296 7.94 19.48 2.26
CA LYS A 296 9.23 19.47 1.57
C LYS A 296 10.29 18.64 2.28
N THR A 297 10.16 18.46 3.60
CA THR A 297 11.11 17.67 4.39
C THR A 297 10.93 16.17 4.15
N GLY A 298 9.70 15.76 3.87
CA GLY A 298 9.36 14.37 3.64
C GLY A 298 9.20 13.57 4.93
N ALA A 299 9.08 12.26 4.77
CA ALA A 299 8.88 11.33 5.86
C ALA A 299 10.18 10.96 6.58
N THR A 300 10.11 10.78 7.90
CA THR A 300 11.23 10.30 8.73
C THR A 300 11.07 8.82 9.04
N SER A 301 12.09 8.02 8.68
CA SER A 301 12.15 6.60 9.10
C SER A 301 12.79 6.52 10.49
N LEU A 302 12.02 6.00 11.45
CA LEU A 302 12.48 5.81 12.82
C LEU A 302 13.14 4.44 12.95
N LEU A 303 14.35 4.42 13.52
CA LEU A 303 15.18 3.21 13.61
C LEU A 303 14.83 2.31 14.80
N THR A 304 13.89 2.71 15.66
CA THR A 304 13.56 2.01 16.91
C THR A 304 12.06 1.95 17.12
N ASN A 305 11.61 0.91 17.85
CA ASN A 305 10.19 0.67 18.18
C ASN A 305 9.54 1.75 19.07
N ASN A 306 10.30 2.78 19.48
CA ASN A 306 9.82 3.83 20.38
C ASN A 306 9.51 5.09 19.57
N LEU A 307 8.35 5.07 18.90
CA LEU A 307 7.80 6.25 18.22
C LEU A 307 7.49 7.41 19.20
N SER A 308 7.42 7.12 20.51
CA SER A 308 7.14 8.08 21.58
C SER A 308 8.36 8.76 22.20
N ASP A 309 9.59 8.36 21.83
CA ASP A 309 10.83 8.90 22.45
C ASP A 309 11.42 10.09 21.68
N GLU A 310 10.82 10.48 20.55
CA GLU A 310 11.11 11.80 19.98
C GLU A 310 10.49 12.86 20.88
N ILE A 311 11.36 13.67 21.48
CA ILE A 311 11.04 14.75 22.40
C ILE A 311 10.06 15.70 21.70
N TYR A 312 8.76 15.50 21.97
CA TYR A 312 7.72 16.45 21.60
C TYR A 312 7.94 17.70 22.45
N ILE A 313 8.68 18.67 21.90
CA ILE A 313 8.75 20.01 22.48
C ILE A 313 7.41 20.66 22.18
N ASP A 314 6.47 20.49 23.11
CA ASP A 314 5.20 21.18 23.14
C ASP A 314 5.49 22.68 23.11
N CYS A 315 5.38 23.31 21.93
CA CYS A 315 5.47 24.76 21.79
C CYS A 315 4.21 25.38 22.37
N GLN A 316 4.13 25.40 23.70
CA GLN A 316 3.20 26.28 24.38
C GLN A 316 3.57 27.72 23.98
N PRO A 317 2.58 28.56 23.60
CA PRO A 317 2.85 29.95 23.32
C PRO A 317 3.45 30.56 24.60
N THR A 318 4.66 31.13 24.50
CA THR A 318 5.31 31.84 25.61
C THR A 318 4.62 33.18 25.84
N GLY A 319 3.37 33.11 26.31
CA GLY A 319 2.68 34.20 26.97
C GLY A 319 3.32 34.40 28.34
N SER A 320 4.09 35.49 28.46
CA SER A 320 4.64 36.08 29.68
C SER A 320 4.33 35.35 31.00
N SER A 321 5.33 34.68 31.56
CA SER A 321 5.38 34.49 33.02
C SER A 321 6.82 34.45 33.49
N THR A 322 7.16 35.44 34.31
CA THR A 322 8.43 35.59 35.01
C THR A 322 8.42 34.73 36.27
N GLU A 323 8.70 33.44 36.17
CA GLU A 323 9.11 32.67 37.35
C GLU A 323 10.28 31.73 37.01
N GLN A 324 11.42 32.00 37.65
CA GLN A 324 12.55 31.09 37.71
C GLN A 324 12.24 30.00 38.74
N THR A 325 12.06 28.76 38.30
CA THR A 325 12.18 27.60 39.17
C THR A 325 13.49 26.88 38.88
N ASN A 326 14.36 26.84 39.90
CA ASN A 326 15.57 26.02 39.90
C ASN A 326 15.20 24.54 39.77
N VAL A 327 15.64 23.92 38.67
CA VAL A 327 15.52 22.48 38.46
C VAL A 327 16.70 21.79 39.15
N THR A 328 16.42 21.18 40.31
CA THR A 328 17.31 20.18 40.91
C THR A 328 17.27 18.92 40.05
N THR A 329 18.34 18.70 39.28
CA THR A 329 18.47 17.49 38.46
C THR A 329 19.01 16.36 39.35
N SER A 330 18.18 15.35 39.61
CA SER A 330 18.63 14.10 40.21
C SER A 330 19.41 13.28 39.17
N THR A 331 20.73 13.30 39.30
CA THR A 331 21.67 12.44 38.59
C THR A 331 21.35 10.96 38.88
N SER A 332 20.93 10.22 37.85
CA SER A 332 20.97 8.76 37.85
C SER A 332 22.01 8.31 36.85
N THR A 333 23.05 7.68 37.37
CA THR A 333 24.20 7.10 36.68
C THR A 333 23.81 5.83 35.93
N THR A 334 23.93 5.84 34.61
CA THR A 334 24.29 4.65 33.81
C THR A 334 25.16 5.08 32.63
N THR A 335 26.45 4.79 32.77
CA THR A 335 27.50 4.92 31.76
C THR A 335 27.37 3.81 30.72
N GLU A 336 27.06 4.16 29.48
CA GLU A 336 27.36 3.39 28.26
C GLU A 336 27.82 4.41 27.19
N PRO A 337 28.96 4.19 26.51
CA PRO A 337 29.60 5.22 25.70
C PRO A 337 28.89 5.39 24.35
N LYS A 338 28.24 6.55 24.18
CA LYS A 338 27.82 7.05 22.87
C LYS A 338 29.06 7.19 21.96
N SER A 339 29.14 6.31 20.97
CA SER A 339 30.04 6.43 19.82
C SER A 339 29.84 7.80 19.16
N SER A 340 30.84 8.66 19.36
CA SER A 340 30.78 10.06 18.96
C SER A 340 31.02 10.19 17.45
N SER A 341 30.13 10.93 16.78
CA SER A 341 30.26 11.43 15.39
C SER A 341 31.60 12.13 15.08
N THR A 342 32.41 12.43 16.09
CA THR A 342 33.77 12.96 15.97
C THR A 342 34.77 12.03 15.29
N GLN A 343 34.61 10.69 15.38
CA GLN A 343 35.54 9.78 14.70
C GLN A 343 35.44 9.87 13.17
N PHE A 344 34.23 10.03 12.63
CA PHE A 344 34.02 10.22 11.19
C PHE A 344 34.71 11.49 10.68
N PHE A 345 34.61 12.59 11.43
CA PHE A 345 35.23 13.86 11.05
C PHE A 345 36.77 13.79 11.05
N VAL A 346 37.36 13.06 11.99
CA VAL A 346 38.82 12.82 12.03
C VAL A 346 39.29 12.00 10.83
N TYR A 347 38.54 10.97 10.41
CA TYR A 347 38.88 10.18 9.22
C TYR A 347 38.79 11.00 7.92
N VAL A 348 37.78 11.88 7.79
CA VAL A 348 37.64 12.76 6.62
C VAL A 348 38.81 13.75 6.53
N VAL A 349 39.19 14.37 7.65
CA VAL A 349 40.35 15.28 7.68
C VAL A 349 41.64 14.54 7.35
N PHE A 350 41.85 13.35 7.93
CA PHE A 350 43.03 12.53 7.63
C PHE A 350 43.10 12.12 6.15
N PHE A 351 41.97 11.75 5.55
CA PHE A 351 41.89 11.39 4.13
C PHE A 351 42.27 12.56 3.20
N ILE A 352 41.86 13.79 3.54
CA ILE A 352 42.26 15.00 2.80
C ILE A 352 43.78 15.22 2.86
N PHE A 353 44.41 15.02 4.02
CA PHE A 353 45.87 15.12 4.14
C PHE A 353 46.61 14.08 3.28
N VAL A 354 46.08 12.86 3.21
CA VAL A 354 46.65 11.80 2.35
C VAL A 354 46.55 12.18 0.86
N LEU A 355 45.41 12.71 0.42
CA LEU A 355 45.25 13.18 -0.96
C LEU A 355 46.20 14.33 -1.31
N ILE A 356 46.39 15.28 -0.39
CA ILE A 356 47.34 16.38 -0.57
C ILE A 356 48.77 15.86 -0.68
N ALA A 357 49.16 14.88 0.17
CA ALA A 357 50.49 14.28 0.11
C ALA A 357 50.73 13.54 -1.21
N ILE A 358 49.76 12.75 -1.67
CA ILE A 358 49.82 12.07 -2.98
C ILE A 358 49.96 13.10 -4.10
N TYR A 359 49.18 14.18 -4.06
CA TYR A 359 49.27 15.27 -5.03
C TYR A 359 50.66 15.92 -5.04
N MET A 360 51.26 16.18 -3.88
CA MET A 360 52.62 16.75 -3.79
C MET A 360 53.67 15.81 -4.39
N VAL A 361 53.58 14.50 -4.10
CA VAL A 361 54.50 13.50 -4.66
C VAL A 361 54.33 13.42 -6.18
N PHE A 362 53.08 13.38 -6.67
CA PHE A 362 52.81 13.35 -8.10
C PHE A 362 53.29 14.63 -8.81
N SER A 363 53.07 15.79 -8.20
CA SER A 363 53.58 17.08 -8.70
C SER A 363 55.11 17.10 -8.74
N TYR A 364 55.78 16.49 -7.76
CA TYR A 364 57.24 16.40 -7.71
C TYR A 364 57.80 15.49 -8.81
N ILE A 365 57.17 14.34 -9.05
CA ILE A 365 57.59 13.39 -10.09
C ILE A 365 57.34 13.95 -11.50
N THR A 366 56.21 14.62 -11.71
CA THR A 366 55.82 15.11 -13.04
C THR A 366 56.52 16.39 -13.46
N HIS A 367 57.05 17.17 -12.52
CA HIS A 367 57.69 18.46 -12.81
C HIS A 367 59.02 18.64 -12.03
N PRO A 368 60.05 17.82 -12.28
CA PRO A 368 61.31 17.85 -11.54
C PRO A 368 62.12 19.14 -11.74
N ASP A 369 61.85 19.89 -12.81
CA ASP A 369 62.69 21.03 -13.23
C ASP A 369 62.22 22.41 -12.74
N LYS A 370 61.16 22.52 -11.92
CA LYS A 370 60.73 23.81 -11.36
C LYS A 370 61.24 24.02 -9.94
N LYS A 371 62.55 24.20 -9.79
CA LYS A 371 63.15 24.78 -8.58
C LYS A 371 62.87 26.28 -8.50
N SER A 372 61.68 26.64 -8.03
CA SER A 372 61.36 27.80 -7.17
C SER A 372 59.89 28.21 -7.36
N PHE A 373 59.00 27.71 -6.49
CA PHE A 373 57.69 28.33 -6.34
C PHE A 373 57.89 29.58 -5.46
N SER A 374 58.05 30.76 -6.07
CA SER A 374 58.11 32.02 -5.36
C SER A 374 56.70 32.42 -4.91
N MET A 375 56.50 32.53 -3.59
CA MET A 375 55.21 32.81 -2.96
C MET A 375 54.79 34.30 -3.04
N SER A 376 55.41 35.09 -3.93
CA SER A 376 55.28 36.55 -3.97
C SER A 376 54.00 37.08 -4.63
N ASN A 377 53.11 36.24 -5.16
CA ASN A 377 51.93 36.70 -5.91
C ASN A 377 50.56 36.40 -5.28
N ILE A 378 50.50 36.03 -4.00
CA ILE A 378 49.21 35.97 -3.30
C ILE A 378 48.82 37.39 -2.86
N LYS A 379 48.05 38.08 -3.70
CA LYS A 379 47.38 39.34 -3.30
C LYS A 379 46.30 39.00 -2.27
N ASN A 380 46.39 39.66 -1.12
CA ASN A 380 45.43 39.57 -0.02
C ASN A 380 44.08 40.15 -0.47
N PRO A 381 42.98 39.37 -0.52
CA PRO A 381 41.69 39.83 -1.03
C PRO A 381 40.93 40.75 -0.05
N PHE A 382 41.50 41.05 1.13
CA PHE A 382 40.87 41.85 2.17
C PHE A 382 41.24 43.33 2.19
N TYR A 383 41.87 43.84 1.13
CA TYR A 383 42.01 45.29 0.91
C TYR A 383 41.36 45.68 -0.41
N ASN A 384 40.12 46.14 -0.31
CA ASN A 384 39.49 47.14 -1.17
C ASN A 384 38.56 48.00 -0.31
#